data_AF-A0A7S4J7B2-F1
#
_entry.id   AF-A0A7S4J7B2-F1
#
_cell.length_a   1.000
_cell.length_b   1.000
_cell.length_c   1.000
_cell.angle_alpha   90.00
_cell.angle_beta   90.00
_cell.angle_gamma   90.00
#
_symmetry.space_group_name_H-M   'P 1'
#
loop_
_entity.id
_entity.type
_entity.pdbx_description
1 polymer ?
#
loop_
_entity_poly.entity_id
_entity_poly.type
_entity_poly.pdbx_seq_one_letter_code
_entity_poly.pdbx_strand_id
1 'polypeptide(L)'
;NSSNSSNSSLEVVGNNSTNNISNSSNSSNGSNSSGEELWSNNSSGSGQAGPMLVCYACPSGKFKPMNGSGLCLSCPENMTSNAASTSELDCKCKQGFRHIDSSSCDICREGSYSASEGSLSCTPCEAGSFQDAAGASSCMTCPNSSYINSTGASSCLACPANSSSSPGYRECLCAPGFSFDPDAMLCLPCPTGTYKDGIGNHACERCPMNASSMPGSTSLYACACDAGFQDFPNCSLCNGTQYKSDWGNASCAECETGKIANAARTS
;
A
#
# COMPACT_ATOMS: atom_id res chain seq x y z
N ASN A 1 47.59 -12.38 51.68
CA ASN A 1 46.90 -13.49 51.00
C ASN A 1 46.20 -12.93 49.77
N SER A 2 46.90 -12.55 48.70
CA SER A 2 47.98 -13.31 48.02
C SER A 2 47.46 -14.71 47.72
N SER A 3 47.29 -15.13 46.47
CA SER A 3 48.35 -15.31 45.47
C SER A 3 47.67 -15.55 44.11
N ASN A 4 48.01 -14.79 43.06
CA ASN A 4 48.96 -15.15 41.97
C ASN A 4 48.42 -16.25 41.02
N SER A 5 48.68 -16.28 39.71
CA SER A 5 49.43 -15.41 38.81
C SER A 5 49.47 -16.10 37.42
N SER A 6 49.26 -15.31 36.36
CA SER A 6 50.15 -15.16 35.19
C SER A 6 50.34 -16.24 34.11
N ASN A 7 50.38 -15.69 32.87
CA ASN A 7 51.29 -15.98 31.74
C ASN A 7 51.10 -17.32 30.99
N SER A 8 51.43 -17.46 29.69
CA SER A 8 51.86 -16.58 28.60
C SER A 8 52.03 -17.46 27.35
N SER A 9 51.68 -16.94 26.17
CA SER A 9 52.47 -16.91 24.94
C SER A 9 53.08 -18.17 24.26
N LEU A 10 52.91 -18.15 22.92
CA LEU A 10 53.85 -18.49 21.83
C LEU A 10 54.02 -19.95 21.32
N GLU A 11 53.57 -20.10 20.06
CA GLU A 11 54.19 -20.74 18.87
C GLU A 11 54.82 -22.14 18.91
N VAL A 12 54.40 -23.01 17.95
CA VAL A 12 55.28 -23.68 16.96
C VAL A 12 54.50 -24.03 15.65
N VAL A 13 54.88 -23.35 14.56
CA VAL A 13 55.21 -23.77 13.16
C VAL A 13 54.67 -25.07 12.52
N GLY A 14 54.16 -24.91 11.27
CA GLY A 14 54.30 -25.83 10.11
C GLY A 14 52.98 -26.45 9.59
N ASN A 15 52.64 -26.52 8.31
CA ASN A 15 53.28 -26.15 7.04
C ASN A 15 52.22 -26.10 5.91
N ASN A 16 52.56 -25.37 4.84
CA ASN A 16 51.89 -25.23 3.54
C ASN A 16 51.32 -26.51 2.91
N SER A 17 50.19 -26.37 2.20
CA SER A 17 50.12 -26.73 0.77
C SER A 17 48.99 -25.98 0.06
N THR A 18 49.42 -25.24 -0.95
CA THR A 18 48.70 -24.45 -1.94
C THR A 18 47.75 -25.27 -2.81
N ASN A 19 46.60 -24.70 -3.17
CA ASN A 19 46.21 -24.64 -4.58
C ASN A 19 45.22 -23.51 -4.86
N ASN A 20 45.66 -22.60 -5.74
CA ASN A 20 44.87 -21.60 -6.45
C ASN A 20 43.75 -22.26 -7.26
N ILE A 21 42.59 -21.61 -7.34
CA ILE A 21 41.98 -21.19 -8.62
C ILE A 21 41.21 -19.89 -8.35
N SER A 22 41.55 -18.89 -9.15
CA SER A 22 41.15 -17.50 -9.03
C SER A 22 39.70 -17.24 -9.48
N ASN A 23 39.03 -16.37 -8.73
CA ASN A 23 37.91 -15.55 -9.20
C ASN A 23 38.26 -14.80 -10.49
N SER A 24 37.26 -14.54 -11.34
CA SER A 24 36.94 -13.16 -11.76
C SER A 24 35.59 -13.07 -12.45
N SER A 25 34.74 -12.26 -11.85
CA SER A 25 33.50 -11.68 -12.36
C SER A 25 33.77 -10.75 -13.56
N ASN A 26 32.75 -10.52 -14.41
CA ASN A 26 32.44 -9.16 -14.84
C ASN A 26 31.04 -9.01 -15.45
N SER A 27 30.30 -8.05 -14.90
CA SER A 27 29.09 -7.43 -15.46
C SER A 27 29.41 -6.63 -16.72
N SER A 28 28.45 -6.47 -17.62
CA SER A 28 28.20 -5.21 -18.37
C SER A 28 26.80 -5.20 -19.01
N ASN A 29 26.13 -4.05 -18.85
CA ASN A 29 24.80 -3.66 -19.31
C ASN A 29 24.65 -3.55 -20.83
N GLY A 30 23.41 -3.57 -21.33
CA GLY A 30 22.99 -2.64 -22.39
C GLY A 30 22.09 -3.17 -23.52
N SER A 31 20.83 -2.73 -23.49
CA SER A 31 20.03 -2.25 -24.64
C SER A 31 19.12 -3.22 -25.41
N ASN A 32 17.83 -2.88 -25.36
CA ASN A 32 16.75 -3.24 -26.29
C ASN A 32 17.17 -3.22 -27.76
N SER A 33 16.78 -4.26 -28.51
CA SER A 33 16.25 -4.10 -29.87
C SER A 33 15.46 -5.35 -30.26
N SER A 34 14.15 -5.15 -30.43
CA SER A 34 13.29 -6.00 -31.23
C SER A 34 13.71 -5.85 -32.70
N GLY A 35 14.29 -6.92 -33.26
CA GLY A 35 14.71 -6.98 -34.65
C GLY A 35 14.34 -8.34 -35.22
N GLU A 36 13.27 -8.36 -36.02
CA GLU A 36 12.96 -9.43 -36.94
C GLU A 36 14.05 -9.43 -38.03
N GLU A 37 14.86 -10.48 -38.15
CA GLU A 37 15.77 -10.61 -39.30
C GLU A 37 15.42 -11.84 -40.13
N LEU A 38 14.75 -11.54 -41.24
CA LEU A 38 14.56 -12.38 -42.41
C LEU A 38 15.92 -12.68 -43.05
N TRP A 39 16.14 -13.96 -43.32
CA TRP A 39 17.24 -14.48 -44.13
C TRP A 39 17.32 -13.81 -45.50
N SER A 40 18.52 -13.48 -45.96
CA SER A 40 18.80 -13.20 -47.38
C SER A 40 20.19 -13.72 -47.74
N ASN A 41 20.19 -14.74 -48.61
CA ASN A 41 21.39 -15.33 -49.20
C ASN A 41 21.96 -14.39 -50.28
N ASN A 42 23.28 -14.19 -50.27
CA ASN A 42 24.00 -13.90 -51.50
C ASN A 42 25.40 -14.52 -51.43
N SER A 43 25.65 -15.50 -52.29
CA SER A 43 26.91 -16.22 -52.43
C SER A 43 27.70 -15.63 -53.59
N SER A 44 28.98 -15.28 -53.38
CA SER A 44 30.06 -15.27 -54.40
C SER A 44 31.38 -14.88 -53.72
N GLY A 45 32.29 -15.83 -53.52
CA GLY A 45 33.62 -15.54 -52.96
C GLY A 45 34.41 -16.79 -52.60
N SER A 46 35.41 -17.09 -53.42
CA SER A 46 36.35 -18.20 -53.33
C SER A 46 37.22 -18.18 -52.07
N GLY A 47 37.31 -19.33 -51.38
CA GLY A 47 38.15 -19.54 -50.18
C GLY A 47 37.31 -19.80 -48.92
N GLN A 48 36.61 -20.94 -48.86
CA GLN A 48 35.76 -21.29 -47.71
C GLN A 48 36.60 -21.63 -46.47
N ALA A 49 36.99 -20.60 -45.71
CA ALA A 49 36.76 -20.68 -44.27
C ALA A 49 35.24 -20.71 -44.12
N GLY A 50 34.67 -21.91 -43.88
CA GLY A 50 33.25 -22.04 -43.62
C GLY A 50 32.83 -21.10 -42.49
N PRO A 51 31.56 -20.64 -42.45
CA PRO A 51 31.10 -19.75 -41.40
C PRO A 51 31.48 -20.36 -40.04
N MET A 52 32.19 -19.60 -39.22
CA MET A 52 32.53 -20.03 -37.87
C MET A 52 31.24 -20.51 -37.20
N LEU A 53 31.25 -21.76 -36.73
CA LEU A 53 30.10 -22.33 -36.04
C LEU A 53 30.04 -21.69 -34.64
N VAL A 54 29.36 -20.55 -34.54
CA VAL A 54 29.15 -19.86 -33.27
C VAL A 54 27.97 -20.52 -32.56
N CYS A 55 28.22 -21.07 -31.38
CA CYS A 55 27.17 -21.58 -30.50
C CYS A 55 26.54 -20.43 -29.72
N TYR A 56 25.22 -20.36 -29.74
CA TYR A 56 24.46 -19.45 -28.89
C TYR A 56 23.78 -20.22 -27.76
N ALA A 57 23.75 -19.62 -26.58
CA ALA A 57 22.98 -20.14 -25.46
C ALA A 57 21.48 -20.13 -25.78
N CYS A 58 20.74 -21.11 -25.26
CA CYS A 58 19.28 -21.08 -25.36
C CYS A 58 18.74 -19.85 -24.61
N PRO A 59 17.77 -19.10 -25.18
CA PRO A 59 17.12 -18.01 -24.47
C PRO A 59 16.29 -18.54 -23.29
N SER A 60 15.83 -17.64 -22.42
CA SER A 60 14.94 -18.00 -21.30
C SER A 60 13.66 -18.68 -21.78
N GLY A 61 13.11 -19.55 -20.93
CA GLY A 61 11.96 -20.40 -21.27
C GLY A 61 12.29 -21.57 -22.18
N LYS A 62 13.59 -21.82 -22.46
CA LYS A 62 14.07 -22.96 -23.22
C LYS A 62 15.26 -23.63 -22.55
N PHE A 63 15.46 -24.92 -22.85
CA PHE A 63 16.56 -25.71 -22.33
C PHE A 63 17.18 -26.62 -23.41
N LYS A 64 18.38 -27.12 -23.17
CA LYS A 64 19.05 -28.07 -24.06
C LYS A 64 19.88 -29.11 -23.28
N PRO A 65 19.45 -30.39 -23.23
CA PRO A 65 20.12 -31.42 -22.43
C PRO A 65 21.40 -31.97 -23.07
N MET A 66 21.59 -31.80 -24.38
CA MET A 66 22.73 -32.35 -25.11
C MET A 66 23.47 -31.29 -25.92
N ASN A 67 24.80 -31.35 -25.90
CA ASN A 67 25.66 -30.54 -26.75
C ASN A 67 25.43 -30.87 -28.23
N GLY A 68 25.36 -29.85 -29.08
CA GLY A 68 25.15 -30.01 -30.53
C GLY A 68 24.56 -28.77 -31.18
N SER A 69 24.29 -28.82 -32.49
CA SER A 69 23.67 -27.72 -33.26
C SER A 69 22.14 -27.77 -33.27
N GLY A 70 21.52 -28.73 -32.57
CA GLY A 70 20.06 -28.89 -32.50
C GLY A 70 19.33 -27.70 -31.88
N LEU A 71 18.03 -27.59 -32.14
CA LEU A 71 17.18 -26.53 -31.60
C LEU A 71 16.99 -26.66 -30.07
N CYS A 72 16.73 -25.53 -29.40
CA CYS A 72 16.39 -25.51 -27.98
C CYS A 72 14.95 -26.01 -27.75
N LEU A 73 14.76 -26.83 -26.73
CA LEU A 73 13.46 -27.33 -26.29
C LEU A 73 12.76 -26.26 -25.44
N SER A 74 11.46 -26.06 -25.64
CA SER A 74 10.68 -25.12 -24.82
C SER A 74 10.29 -25.76 -23.49
N CYS A 75 10.24 -24.96 -22.42
CA CYS A 75 9.60 -25.39 -21.17
C CYS A 75 8.10 -25.67 -21.38
N PRO A 76 7.48 -26.50 -20.51
CA PRO A 76 6.04 -26.73 -20.50
C PRO A 76 5.21 -25.45 -20.30
N GLU A 77 3.89 -25.54 -20.52
CA GLU A 77 2.99 -24.39 -20.41
C GLU A 77 3.10 -23.70 -19.04
N ASN A 78 3.08 -22.36 -19.07
CA ASN A 78 3.21 -21.51 -17.90
C ASN A 78 4.51 -21.69 -17.09
N MET A 79 5.52 -22.35 -17.66
CA MET A 79 6.86 -22.48 -17.08
C MET A 79 7.91 -21.69 -17.84
N THR A 80 9.00 -21.35 -17.16
CA THR A 80 10.16 -20.67 -17.72
C THR A 80 11.45 -21.16 -17.06
N SER A 81 12.55 -21.09 -17.79
CA SER A 81 13.90 -21.40 -17.32
C SER A 81 14.81 -20.20 -17.54
N ASN A 82 15.94 -20.17 -16.84
CA ASN A 82 17.00 -19.20 -17.13
C ASN A 82 17.60 -19.46 -18.52
N ALA A 83 18.20 -18.42 -19.11
CA ALA A 83 19.00 -18.59 -20.32
C ALA A 83 20.15 -19.58 -20.09
N ALA A 84 20.57 -20.27 -21.15
CA ALA A 84 21.56 -21.34 -21.15
C ALA A 84 21.18 -22.57 -20.31
N SER A 85 19.91 -22.74 -19.91
CA SER A 85 19.48 -23.91 -19.17
C SER A 85 19.75 -25.21 -19.94
N THR A 86 20.25 -26.22 -19.23
CA THR A 86 20.60 -27.52 -19.77
C THR A 86 19.65 -28.63 -19.30
N SER A 87 18.66 -28.32 -18.48
CA SER A 87 17.76 -29.33 -17.90
C SER A 87 16.32 -28.88 -17.92
N GLU A 88 15.41 -29.80 -18.21
CA GLU A 88 13.96 -29.57 -18.07
C GLU A 88 13.58 -29.28 -16.62
N LEU A 89 14.35 -29.79 -15.65
CA LEU A 89 14.13 -29.53 -14.22
C LEU A 89 14.41 -28.09 -13.81
N ASP A 90 15.07 -27.29 -14.67
CA ASP A 90 15.24 -25.86 -14.43
C ASP A 90 13.99 -25.05 -14.80
N CYS A 91 13.01 -25.67 -15.47
CA CYS A 91 11.74 -25.05 -15.78
C CYS A 91 10.94 -24.90 -14.47
N LYS A 92 10.58 -23.66 -14.15
CA LYS A 92 9.80 -23.25 -12.98
C LYS A 92 8.53 -22.54 -13.42
N CYS A 93 7.47 -22.60 -12.62
CA CYS A 93 6.27 -21.81 -12.92
C CYS A 93 6.62 -20.33 -13.08
N LYS A 94 6.06 -19.67 -14.10
CA LYS A 94 6.19 -18.23 -14.29
C LYS A 94 5.57 -17.48 -13.10
N GLN A 95 5.93 -16.22 -12.93
CA GLN A 95 5.23 -15.33 -12.01
C GLN A 95 3.71 -15.32 -12.31
N GLY A 96 2.90 -15.23 -11.26
CA GLY A 96 1.45 -15.37 -11.35
C GLY A 96 0.93 -16.81 -11.42
N PHE A 97 1.81 -17.81 -11.33
CA PHE A 97 1.44 -19.22 -11.29
C PHE A 97 2.08 -19.92 -10.09
N ARG A 98 1.40 -20.95 -9.56
CA ARG A 98 1.93 -21.86 -8.54
C ARG A 98 2.12 -23.26 -9.06
N HIS A 99 3.02 -24.02 -8.46
CA HIS A 99 3.11 -25.46 -8.69
C HIS A 99 1.86 -26.18 -8.16
N ILE A 100 1.26 -27.04 -9.00
CA ILE A 100 0.34 -28.10 -8.54
C ILE A 100 1.13 -29.39 -8.31
N ASP A 101 2.04 -29.68 -9.24
CA ASP A 101 3.00 -30.78 -9.19
C ASP A 101 4.36 -30.34 -9.78
N SER A 102 5.29 -31.27 -9.97
CA SER A 102 6.64 -31.00 -10.49
C SER A 102 6.69 -30.54 -11.95
N SER A 103 5.59 -30.66 -12.70
CA SER A 103 5.51 -30.43 -14.15
C SER A 103 4.32 -29.56 -14.60
N SER A 104 3.44 -29.18 -13.68
CA SER A 104 2.25 -28.39 -13.99
C SER A 104 2.07 -27.19 -13.05
N CYS A 105 1.55 -26.12 -13.63
CA CYS A 105 1.36 -24.83 -12.97
C CYS A 105 -0.11 -24.41 -13.02
N ASP A 106 -0.65 -24.00 -11.87
CA ASP A 106 -1.97 -23.37 -11.76
C ASP A 106 -1.83 -21.85 -11.76
N ILE A 107 -2.81 -21.17 -12.34
CA ILE A 107 -2.86 -19.72 -12.31
C ILE A 107 -3.29 -19.20 -10.93
N CYS A 108 -2.63 -18.17 -10.43
CA CYS A 108 -3.12 -17.45 -9.27
C CYS A 108 -4.38 -16.69 -9.65
N ARG A 109 -5.51 -17.06 -9.04
CA ARG A 109 -6.80 -16.41 -9.28
C ARG A 109 -6.80 -15.00 -8.72
N GLU A 110 -7.80 -14.22 -9.12
CA GLU A 110 -8.11 -12.90 -8.55
C GLU A 110 -8.05 -12.92 -7.02
N GLY A 111 -7.61 -11.79 -6.46
CA GLY A 111 -7.30 -11.64 -5.04
C GLY A 111 -6.01 -12.32 -4.60
N SER A 112 -5.26 -12.97 -5.48
CA SER A 112 -3.96 -13.57 -5.15
C SER A 112 -2.92 -13.32 -6.24
N TYR A 113 -1.65 -13.46 -5.89
CA TYR A 113 -0.53 -13.24 -6.79
C TYR A 113 0.62 -14.22 -6.53
N SER A 114 1.60 -14.26 -7.42
CA SER A 114 2.88 -14.95 -7.22
C SER A 114 4.01 -14.10 -7.79
N ALA A 115 4.83 -13.51 -6.92
CA ALA A 115 5.91 -12.61 -7.32
C ALA A 115 7.17 -13.31 -7.85
N SER A 116 7.35 -14.58 -7.50
CA SER A 116 8.58 -15.32 -7.79
C SER A 116 8.30 -16.51 -8.70
N GLU A 117 9.19 -16.74 -9.66
CA GLU A 117 9.18 -17.97 -10.45
C GLU A 117 9.36 -19.20 -9.55
N GLY A 118 8.65 -20.28 -9.85
CA GLY A 118 8.67 -21.52 -9.07
C GLY A 118 7.95 -21.42 -7.73
N SER A 119 7.04 -20.47 -7.57
CA SER A 119 6.21 -20.36 -6.37
C SER A 119 5.41 -21.64 -6.14
N LEU A 120 5.39 -22.11 -4.88
CA LEU A 120 4.61 -23.30 -4.49
C LEU A 120 3.15 -22.96 -4.14
N SER A 121 2.87 -21.69 -3.87
CA SER A 121 1.53 -21.22 -3.54
C SER A 121 1.31 -19.80 -4.07
N CYS A 122 0.03 -19.44 -4.20
CA CYS A 122 -0.36 -18.07 -4.48
C CYS A 122 -0.52 -17.34 -3.15
N THR A 123 0.04 -16.13 -3.07
CA THR A 123 -0.08 -15.26 -1.91
C THR A 123 -1.35 -14.42 -2.06
N PRO A 124 -2.28 -14.44 -1.09
CA PRO A 124 -3.44 -13.56 -1.13
C PRO A 124 -3.01 -12.10 -0.98
N CYS A 125 -3.72 -11.19 -1.63
CA CYS A 125 -3.52 -9.76 -1.43
C CYS A 125 -3.77 -9.39 0.03
N GLU A 126 -2.88 -8.60 0.62
CA GLU A 126 -3.07 -8.11 1.97
C GLU A 126 -4.18 -7.05 2.03
N ALA A 127 -4.75 -6.84 3.22
CA ALA A 127 -5.71 -5.76 3.44
C ALA A 127 -5.11 -4.40 3.03
N GLY A 128 -5.92 -3.59 2.33
CA GLY A 128 -5.51 -2.38 1.64
C GLY A 128 -5.08 -2.60 0.19
N SER A 129 -5.02 -3.85 -0.27
CA SER A 129 -4.68 -4.20 -1.66
C SER A 129 -5.66 -5.20 -2.25
N PHE A 130 -5.74 -5.21 -3.58
CA PHE A 130 -6.61 -6.09 -4.35
C PHE A 130 -5.92 -6.56 -5.64
N GLN A 131 -6.51 -7.56 -6.28
CA GLN A 131 -6.10 -7.99 -7.62
C GLN A 131 -7.30 -8.52 -8.39
N ASP A 132 -7.69 -7.83 -9.46
CA ASP A 132 -8.86 -8.15 -10.28
C ASP A 132 -8.55 -9.12 -11.45
N ALA A 133 -7.28 -9.36 -11.74
CA ALA A 133 -6.83 -10.25 -12.80
C ALA A 133 -6.17 -11.52 -12.25
N ALA A 134 -6.46 -12.65 -12.90
CA ALA A 134 -5.70 -13.88 -12.67
C ALA A 134 -4.30 -13.79 -13.30
N GLY A 135 -3.33 -14.51 -12.74
CA GLY A 135 -1.95 -14.56 -13.25
C GLY A 135 -1.10 -13.37 -12.84
N ALA A 136 -1.49 -12.67 -11.78
CA ALA A 136 -0.77 -11.48 -11.33
C ALA A 136 0.52 -11.81 -10.57
N SER A 137 1.54 -10.98 -10.78
CA SER A 137 2.80 -11.04 -10.02
C SER A 137 2.83 -10.15 -8.78
N SER A 138 1.81 -9.31 -8.60
CA SER A 138 1.65 -8.43 -7.44
C SER A 138 0.20 -8.01 -7.26
N CYS A 139 -0.11 -7.42 -6.10
CA CYS A 139 -1.40 -6.78 -5.85
C CYS A 139 -1.31 -5.26 -6.08
N MET A 140 -2.45 -4.67 -6.43
CA MET A 140 -2.63 -3.23 -6.54
C MET A 140 -3.14 -2.68 -5.22
N THR A 141 -2.66 -1.51 -4.80
CA THR A 141 -3.22 -0.83 -3.63
C THR A 141 -4.59 -0.27 -3.95
N CYS A 142 -5.48 -0.25 -2.96
CA CYS A 142 -6.76 0.44 -3.12
C CYS A 142 -6.51 1.93 -3.44
N PRO A 143 -7.17 2.49 -4.47
CA PRO A 143 -7.05 3.91 -4.78
C PRO A 143 -7.68 4.80 -3.70
N ASN A 144 -7.48 6.11 -3.81
CA ASN A 144 -8.11 7.11 -2.94
C ASN A 144 -9.63 6.91 -2.87
N SER A 145 -10.19 7.17 -1.69
CA SER A 145 -11.63 7.03 -1.40
C SER A 145 -12.16 5.60 -1.59
N SER A 146 -11.28 4.60 -1.51
CA SER A 146 -11.63 3.19 -1.45
C SER A 146 -10.74 2.43 -0.45
N TYR A 147 -11.23 1.32 0.08
CA TYR A 147 -10.55 0.55 1.10
C TYR A 147 -10.87 -0.93 0.99
N ILE A 148 -10.07 -1.78 1.63
CA ILE A 148 -10.44 -3.16 1.90
C ILE A 148 -9.77 -3.62 3.19
N ASN A 149 -10.54 -4.25 4.08
CA ASN A 149 -10.04 -4.69 5.39
C ASN A 149 -9.76 -6.20 5.45
N SER A 150 -10.12 -6.95 4.40
CA SER A 150 -9.88 -8.37 4.27
C SER A 150 -8.68 -8.66 3.36
N THR A 151 -8.10 -9.86 3.53
CA THR A 151 -7.13 -10.39 2.59
C THR A 151 -7.83 -11.10 1.43
N GLY A 152 -7.12 -11.28 0.31
CA GLY A 152 -7.63 -12.07 -0.82
C GLY A 152 -8.67 -11.34 -1.68
N ALA A 153 -8.71 -10.01 -1.64
CA ALA A 153 -9.75 -9.25 -2.31
C ALA A 153 -9.51 -9.06 -3.81
N SER A 154 -10.54 -9.24 -4.62
CA SER A 154 -10.51 -8.95 -6.07
C SER A 154 -10.92 -7.51 -6.42
N SER A 155 -11.43 -6.75 -5.45
CA SER A 155 -11.83 -5.36 -5.63
C SER A 155 -11.84 -4.60 -4.30
N CYS A 156 -11.69 -3.28 -4.35
CA CYS A 156 -11.84 -2.41 -3.18
C CYS A 156 -13.29 -1.95 -3.00
N LEU A 157 -13.67 -1.67 -1.75
CA LEU A 157 -14.94 -1.07 -1.37
C LEU A 157 -14.83 0.46 -1.43
N ALA A 158 -15.83 1.12 -2.00
CA ALA A 158 -15.88 2.58 -1.98
C ALA A 158 -16.15 3.10 -0.56
N CYS A 159 -15.54 4.23 -0.22
CA CYS A 159 -15.86 4.91 1.02
C CYS A 159 -17.30 5.45 1.02
N PRO A 160 -18.03 5.37 2.14
CA PRO A 160 -19.35 5.98 2.26
C PRO A 160 -19.27 7.50 2.12
N ALA A 161 -20.42 8.14 1.92
CA ALA A 161 -20.51 9.60 1.84
C ALA A 161 -19.87 10.28 3.06
N ASN A 162 -19.27 11.45 2.84
CA ASN A 162 -18.57 12.25 3.86
C ASN A 162 -17.38 11.53 4.52
N SER A 163 -16.74 10.61 3.80
CA SER A 163 -15.55 9.91 4.25
C SER A 163 -14.54 9.75 3.12
N SER A 164 -13.29 9.50 3.47
CA SER A 164 -12.20 9.30 2.52
C SER A 164 -11.15 8.35 3.09
N SER A 165 -10.41 7.70 2.22
CA SER A 165 -9.24 6.89 2.56
C SER A 165 -8.06 7.29 1.67
N SER A 166 -6.86 7.19 2.22
CA SER A 166 -5.61 7.30 1.45
C SER A 166 -5.33 5.99 0.72
N PRO A 167 -4.47 5.99 -0.32
CA PRO A 167 -4.21 4.77 -1.08
C PRO A 167 -3.58 3.70 -0.19
N GLY A 168 -4.04 2.45 -0.33
CA GLY A 168 -3.56 1.32 0.48
C GLY A 168 -4.12 1.25 1.90
N TYR A 169 -5.04 2.14 2.29
CA TYR A 169 -5.66 2.10 3.61
C TYR A 169 -6.74 1.02 3.71
N ARG A 170 -6.99 0.60 4.96
CA ARG A 170 -7.88 -0.52 5.30
C ARG A 170 -9.23 -0.08 5.85
N GLU A 171 -9.45 1.23 5.94
CA GLU A 171 -10.67 1.84 6.46
C GLU A 171 -10.87 3.23 5.86
N CYS A 172 -12.11 3.71 5.92
CA CYS A 172 -12.45 5.10 5.61
C CYS A 172 -12.46 5.93 6.87
N LEU A 173 -12.07 7.19 6.74
CA LEU A 173 -12.06 8.18 7.81
C LEU A 173 -13.12 9.25 7.50
N CYS A 174 -13.97 9.57 8.48
CA CYS A 174 -14.97 10.62 8.32
C CYS A 174 -14.33 12.00 8.17
N ALA A 175 -14.87 12.81 7.26
CA ALA A 175 -14.47 14.18 7.01
C ALA A 175 -14.73 15.09 8.25
N PRO A 176 -14.16 16.31 8.28
CA PRO A 176 -14.54 17.32 9.27
C PRO A 176 -16.05 17.56 9.27
N GLY A 177 -16.64 17.73 10.45
CA GLY A 177 -18.07 17.87 10.65
C GLY A 177 -18.85 16.54 10.64
N PHE A 178 -18.19 15.40 10.46
CA PHE A 178 -18.84 14.08 10.47
C PHE A 178 -18.12 13.10 11.40
N SER A 179 -18.89 12.31 12.15
CA SER A 179 -18.40 11.22 13.00
C SER A 179 -18.88 9.86 12.50
N PHE A 180 -18.10 8.82 12.77
CA PHE A 180 -18.45 7.46 12.39
C PHE A 180 -19.55 6.91 13.31
N ASP A 181 -20.62 6.42 12.71
CA ASP A 181 -21.71 5.73 13.40
C ASP A 181 -21.59 4.21 13.13
N PRO A 182 -21.34 3.39 14.18
CA PRO A 182 -21.13 1.95 14.02
C PRO A 182 -22.42 1.18 13.68
N ASP A 183 -23.60 1.73 14.01
CA ASP A 183 -24.88 1.08 13.75
C ASP A 183 -25.31 1.28 12.29
N ALA A 184 -25.10 2.48 11.76
CA ALA A 184 -25.36 2.82 10.36
C ALA A 184 -24.19 2.44 9.44
N MET A 185 -22.97 2.25 9.97
CA MET A 185 -21.73 2.09 9.22
C MET A 185 -21.48 3.27 8.24
N LEU A 186 -21.85 4.48 8.68
CA LEU A 186 -21.79 5.72 7.88
C LEU A 186 -21.15 6.86 8.68
N CYS A 187 -20.70 7.89 7.96
CA CYS A 187 -20.28 9.14 8.56
C CYS A 187 -21.48 10.09 8.64
N LEU A 188 -21.98 10.29 9.87
CA LEU A 188 -23.12 11.16 10.15
C LEU A 188 -22.65 12.55 10.58
N PRO A 189 -23.37 13.62 10.21
CA PRO A 189 -22.99 14.97 10.60
C PRO A 189 -22.99 15.09 12.12
N CYS A 190 -22.04 15.88 12.64
CA CYS A 190 -21.99 16.22 14.05
C CYS A 190 -23.34 16.80 14.49
N PRO A 191 -23.94 16.33 15.60
CA PRO A 191 -25.19 16.87 16.08
C PRO A 191 -25.04 18.33 16.54
N THR A 192 -26.17 19.03 16.65
CA THR A 192 -26.22 20.40 17.20
C THR A 192 -25.46 20.50 18.52
N GLY A 193 -24.66 21.55 18.69
CA GLY A 193 -23.85 21.75 19.89
C GLY A 193 -22.53 20.98 19.90
N THR A 194 -22.16 20.36 18.78
CA THR A 194 -20.87 19.68 18.60
C THR A 194 -20.19 20.07 17.29
N TYR A 195 -18.87 19.86 17.21
CA TYR A 195 -18.08 20.13 16.01
C TYR A 195 -16.96 19.09 15.83
N LYS A 196 -16.37 19.03 14.65
CA LYS A 196 -15.17 18.21 14.37
C LYS A 196 -14.33 18.83 13.26
N ASP A 197 -13.11 19.22 13.55
CA ASP A 197 -12.22 19.92 12.61
C ASP A 197 -11.26 18.98 11.85
N GLY A 198 -11.04 17.78 12.38
CA GLY A 198 -10.16 16.78 11.79
C GLY A 198 -10.86 15.71 10.95
N ILE A 199 -10.09 15.11 10.03
CA ILE A 199 -10.43 13.83 9.41
C ILE A 199 -10.21 12.72 10.45
N GLY A 200 -11.14 11.78 10.56
CA GLY A 200 -11.04 10.65 11.47
C GLY A 200 -12.40 10.10 11.90
N ASN A 201 -12.37 8.95 12.57
CA ASN A 201 -13.58 8.27 13.06
C ASN A 201 -13.92 8.63 14.52
N HIS A 202 -13.21 9.60 15.11
CA HIS A 202 -13.49 10.06 16.47
C HIS A 202 -14.83 10.80 16.55
N ALA A 203 -15.42 10.77 17.74
CA ALA A 203 -16.66 11.46 18.04
C ALA A 203 -16.50 12.98 17.92
N CYS A 204 -17.61 13.68 17.68
CA CYS A 204 -17.61 15.14 17.65
C CYS A 204 -17.34 15.72 19.04
N GLU A 205 -16.60 16.82 19.07
CA GLU A 205 -16.28 17.58 20.27
C GLU A 205 -17.46 18.48 20.64
N ARG A 206 -17.74 18.63 21.93
CA ARG A 206 -18.80 19.53 22.39
C ARG A 206 -18.36 20.98 22.30
N CYS A 207 -19.29 21.86 21.95
CA CYS A 207 -19.10 23.29 22.15
C CYS A 207 -18.84 23.63 23.63
N PRO A 208 -18.20 24.78 23.91
CA PRO A 208 -18.07 25.31 25.27
C PRO A 208 -19.43 25.44 25.96
N MET A 209 -19.42 25.53 27.29
CA MET A 209 -20.65 25.69 28.07
C MET A 209 -21.46 26.91 27.59
N ASN A 210 -22.78 26.73 27.49
CA ASN A 210 -23.73 27.74 27.01
C ASN A 210 -23.47 28.23 25.56
N ALA A 211 -22.83 27.38 24.75
CA ALA A 211 -22.67 27.58 23.33
C ALA A 211 -23.17 26.37 22.56
N SER A 212 -23.80 26.63 21.42
CA SER A 212 -24.27 25.60 20.49
C SER A 212 -23.73 25.88 19.09
N SER A 213 -23.70 24.85 18.25
CA SER A 213 -23.32 24.92 16.84
C SER A 213 -24.40 24.27 15.99
N MET A 214 -24.44 24.60 14.70
CA MET A 214 -25.32 23.91 13.75
C MET A 214 -24.83 22.47 13.48
N PRO A 215 -25.71 21.55 13.05
CA PRO A 215 -25.29 20.23 12.62
C PRO A 215 -24.20 20.27 11.55
N GLY A 216 -23.24 19.35 11.61
CA GLY A 216 -22.14 19.26 10.65
C GLY A 216 -21.05 20.32 10.85
N SER A 217 -21.01 20.99 11.99
CA SER A 217 -20.02 22.04 12.26
C SER A 217 -18.58 21.49 12.25
N THR A 218 -17.69 22.19 11.56
CA THR A 218 -16.32 21.73 11.31
C THR A 218 -15.26 22.43 12.17
N SER A 219 -15.66 23.24 13.15
CA SER A 219 -14.71 24.02 13.96
C SER A 219 -15.35 24.52 15.25
N LEU A 220 -14.54 24.70 16.28
CA LEU A 220 -14.91 25.39 17.51
C LEU A 220 -15.50 26.78 17.26
N TYR A 221 -15.01 27.50 16.24
CA TYR A 221 -15.49 28.84 15.91
C TYR A 221 -16.87 28.86 15.24
N ALA A 222 -17.42 27.70 14.89
CA ALA A 222 -18.82 27.57 14.46
C ALA A 222 -19.79 27.49 15.66
N CYS A 223 -19.28 27.31 16.88
CA CYS A 223 -20.06 27.46 18.09
C CYS A 223 -20.38 28.95 18.30
N ALA A 224 -21.61 29.22 18.75
CA ALA A 224 -21.99 30.53 19.20
C ALA A 224 -22.79 30.46 20.49
N CYS A 225 -22.73 31.53 21.28
CA CYS A 225 -23.42 31.57 22.56
C CYS A 225 -24.93 31.43 22.38
N ASP A 226 -25.53 30.63 23.25
CA ASP A 226 -26.98 30.42 23.29
C ASP A 226 -27.70 31.73 23.64
N ALA A 227 -29.03 31.75 23.49
CA ALA A 227 -29.83 32.89 23.89
C ALA A 227 -29.61 33.21 25.39
N GLY A 228 -29.44 34.49 25.72
CA GLY A 228 -29.11 34.95 27.06
C GLY A 228 -27.62 34.90 27.45
N PHE A 229 -26.72 34.47 26.55
CA PHE A 229 -25.27 34.45 26.79
C PHE A 229 -24.47 35.24 25.74
N GLN A 230 -23.36 35.87 26.16
CA GLN A 230 -22.43 36.66 25.32
C GLN A 230 -20.95 36.33 25.62
N ASP A 231 -19.99 36.99 24.96
CA ASP A 231 -18.54 36.84 25.20
C ASP A 231 -17.93 35.48 24.82
N PHE A 232 -18.20 34.99 23.61
CA PHE A 232 -17.54 33.79 23.07
C PHE A 232 -15.99 33.93 23.13
N PRO A 233 -15.24 32.90 23.57
CA PRO A 233 -15.62 31.50 23.79
C PRO A 233 -16.16 31.16 25.19
N ASN A 234 -16.17 32.13 26.12
CA ASN A 234 -16.61 31.92 27.50
C ASN A 234 -18.00 32.53 27.68
N CYS A 235 -19.00 31.86 27.12
CA CYS A 235 -20.37 32.35 27.07
C CYS A 235 -20.93 32.69 28.47
N SER A 236 -20.88 33.98 28.79
CA SER A 236 -21.23 34.60 30.06
C SER A 236 -22.70 35.03 30.03
N LEU A 237 -23.41 34.91 31.15
CA LEU A 237 -24.81 35.30 31.21
C LEU A 237 -24.94 36.82 31.01
N CYS A 238 -25.94 37.26 30.23
CA CYS A 238 -26.29 38.68 30.15
C CYS A 238 -26.60 39.24 31.55
N ASN A 239 -26.23 40.50 31.81
CA ASN A 239 -26.58 41.17 33.06
C ASN A 239 -28.10 41.36 33.19
N GLY A 240 -28.61 41.60 34.40
CA GLY A 240 -30.06 41.74 34.64
C GLY A 240 -30.76 42.91 33.91
N THR A 241 -30.00 43.84 33.34
CA THR A 241 -30.49 44.94 32.47
C THR A 241 -30.36 44.63 30.98
N GLN A 242 -29.80 43.49 30.61
CA GLN A 242 -29.46 43.12 29.24
C GLN A 242 -30.22 41.86 28.80
N TYR A 243 -30.51 41.75 27.51
CA TYR A 243 -31.16 40.59 26.92
C TYR A 243 -30.50 40.18 25.60
N LYS A 244 -30.64 38.90 25.26
CA LYS A 244 -30.29 38.35 23.95
C LYS A 244 -31.27 37.24 23.61
N SER A 245 -32.13 37.50 22.64
CA SER A 245 -33.18 36.57 22.20
C SER A 245 -32.65 35.43 21.34
N ASP A 246 -31.58 35.69 20.60
CA ASP A 246 -31.14 34.82 19.52
C ASP A 246 -29.80 34.17 19.82
N TRP A 247 -29.59 33.00 19.23
CA TRP A 247 -28.29 32.34 19.18
C TRP A 247 -27.28 33.18 18.37
N GLY A 248 -26.04 33.25 18.82
CA GLY A 248 -25.01 34.03 18.13
C GLY A 248 -23.96 34.63 19.07
N ASN A 249 -22.92 35.22 18.49
CA ASN A 249 -21.79 35.82 19.22
C ASN A 249 -21.90 37.34 19.40
N ALA A 250 -23.05 37.92 19.08
CA ALA A 250 -23.33 39.32 19.37
C ALA A 250 -23.46 39.56 20.87
N SER A 251 -22.99 40.72 21.34
CA SER A 251 -23.20 41.19 22.71
C SER A 251 -24.68 41.37 23.02
N CYS A 252 -25.04 41.29 24.30
CA CYS A 252 -26.41 41.49 24.75
C CYS A 252 -26.86 42.94 24.52
N ALA A 253 -28.14 43.12 24.22
CA ALA A 253 -28.76 44.43 24.06
C ALA A 253 -29.31 44.93 25.40
N GLU A 254 -29.26 46.24 25.66
CA GLU A 254 -29.88 46.84 26.84
C GLU A 254 -31.41 46.80 26.75
N CYS A 255 -32.05 46.54 27.89
CA CYS A 255 -33.50 46.62 28.01
C CYS A 255 -33.97 48.08 27.89
N GLU A 256 -35.16 48.29 27.30
CA GLU A 256 -35.81 49.60 27.36
C GLU A 256 -36.02 50.04 28.82
N THR A 257 -35.93 51.35 29.07
CA THR A 257 -35.99 51.94 30.42
C THR A 257 -37.18 51.41 31.23
N GLY A 258 -36.88 50.77 32.37
CA GLY A 258 -37.88 50.23 33.30
C GLY A 258 -38.24 48.75 33.11
N LYS A 259 -37.67 48.05 32.12
CA LYS A 259 -37.84 46.59 31.93
C LYS A 259 -36.63 45.83 32.46
N ILE A 260 -36.88 44.70 33.11
CA ILE A 260 -35.87 43.72 33.51
C ILE A 260 -35.88 42.54 32.53
N ALA A 261 -34.72 42.00 32.18
CA ALA A 261 -34.65 40.77 31.41
C ALA A 261 -35.07 39.59 32.28
N ASN A 262 -35.94 38.72 31.77
CA ASN A 262 -36.20 37.44 32.43
C ASN A 262 -34.93 36.58 32.35
N ALA A 263 -34.56 35.94 33.46
CA ALA A 263 -33.44 35.00 33.49
C ALA A 263 -33.60 33.96 32.36
N ALA A 264 -32.51 33.70 31.63
CA ALA A 264 -32.47 32.75 30.53
C ALA A 264 -33.11 31.43 31.00
N ARG A 265 -34.25 31.05 30.40
CA ARG A 265 -34.84 29.73 30.65
C ARG A 265 -33.95 28.72 29.96
N THR A 266 -33.11 28.03 30.73
CA THR A 266 -32.50 26.78 30.31
C THR A 266 -33.62 25.75 30.16
N SER A 267 -34.00 25.44 28.91
CA SER A 267 -34.88 24.32 28.59
C SER A 267 -34.12 23.01 28.57
#